data_AF-A0A7S2I909-F1
#
_entry.id   AF-A0A7S2I909-F1
#
_cell.length_a   1.000
_cell.length_b   1.000
_cell.length_c   1.000
_cell.angle_alpha   90.00
_cell.angle_beta   90.00
_cell.angle_gamma   90.00
#
_symmetry.space_group_name_H-M   'P 1'
#
loop_
_entity.id
_entity.type
_entity.pdbx_description
1 polymer ?
#
loop_
_entity_poly.entity_id
_entity_poly.type
_entity_poly.pdbx_seq_one_letter_code
_entity_poly.pdbx_strand_id
1 'polypeptide(L)'
;RSTGERKRKLDPAVAGNPVVPLNPHDEAAAGELDAATQREHEAATRVKNINTIVLGKWEIQTWYFSPFPNEYKDCDTLYFCEYDLHFVKHREALHRYMKRCELVHPPGDEIYRCDNISVFEVDGARARSFCQNLCLLAKLFLDHNRAS
;
A
#
# COMPACT_ATOMS: atom_id res chain seq x y z
N ARG A 1 41.86 -19.65 -10.74
CA ARG A 1 41.02 -20.32 -9.71
C ARG A 1 39.75 -19.48 -9.59
N SER A 2 38.61 -20.09 -9.91
CA SER A 2 37.29 -19.47 -10.03
C SER A 2 36.75 -18.99 -8.68
N THR A 3 36.28 -17.75 -8.60
CA THR A 3 35.52 -17.19 -7.48
C THR A 3 34.04 -17.52 -7.67
N GLY A 4 33.54 -18.49 -6.91
CA GLY A 4 32.15 -18.95 -6.98
C GLY A 4 31.17 -17.96 -6.35
N GLU A 5 30.28 -17.42 -7.18
CA GLU A 5 29.10 -16.66 -6.79
C GLU A 5 28.15 -17.55 -5.96
N ARG A 6 27.91 -17.17 -4.70
CA ARG A 6 26.88 -17.81 -3.87
C ARG A 6 25.51 -17.27 -4.29
N LYS A 7 24.83 -18.00 -5.16
CA LYS A 7 23.40 -17.81 -5.46
C LYS A 7 22.61 -17.95 -4.15
N ARG A 8 22.07 -16.84 -3.65
CA ARG A 8 21.09 -16.84 -2.56
C ARG A 8 19.81 -17.44 -3.11
N LYS A 9 19.45 -18.63 -2.62
CA LYS A 9 18.17 -19.28 -2.89
C LYS A 9 17.07 -18.46 -2.22
N LEU A 10 16.01 -18.17 -2.97
CA LEU A 10 14.80 -17.54 -2.47
C LEU A 10 13.97 -18.63 -1.76
N ASP A 11 13.75 -18.49 -0.45
CA ASP A 11 12.98 -19.47 0.32
C ASP A 11 11.45 -19.30 0.11
N PRO A 12 10.68 -20.40 0.03
CA PRO A 12 9.30 -20.43 -0.45
C PRO A 12 8.22 -20.17 0.63
N ALA A 13 8.41 -19.19 1.52
CA ALA A 13 7.46 -18.88 2.59
C ALA A 13 6.77 -17.51 2.41
N VAL A 14 6.10 -17.29 1.27
CA VAL A 14 5.06 -16.26 1.12
C VAL A 14 3.73 -16.99 0.98
N ALA A 15 3.18 -17.45 2.12
CA ALA A 15 1.79 -17.84 2.18
C ALA A 15 0.95 -16.57 1.98
N GLY A 16 0.31 -16.50 0.81
CA GLY A 16 -0.26 -15.31 0.21
C GLY A 16 -1.17 -14.51 1.13
N ASN A 17 -0.83 -13.24 1.32
CA ASN A 17 -1.86 -12.26 1.02
C ASN A 17 -2.00 -12.21 -0.50
N PRO A 18 -3.23 -12.16 -1.03
CA PRO A 18 -3.42 -12.02 -2.46
C PRO A 18 -2.64 -10.80 -2.91
N VAL A 19 -1.77 -11.00 -3.91
CA VAL A 19 -1.22 -9.90 -4.70
C VAL A 19 -2.43 -9.13 -5.17
N VAL A 20 -2.69 -7.98 -4.55
CA VAL A 20 -3.85 -7.17 -4.89
C VAL A 20 -3.59 -6.73 -6.33
N PRO A 21 -4.37 -7.14 -7.32
CA PRO A 21 -4.34 -6.45 -8.59
C PRO A 21 -4.74 -5.02 -8.23
N LEU A 22 -3.85 -4.03 -8.45
CA LEU A 22 -4.35 -2.70 -8.79
C LEU A 22 -5.26 -2.99 -9.97
N ASN A 23 -6.57 -2.89 -9.78
CA ASN A 23 -7.57 -3.26 -10.78
C ASN A 23 -7.04 -2.94 -12.17
N PRO A 24 -6.66 -3.95 -12.98
CA PRO A 24 -6.39 -3.75 -14.38
C PRO A 24 -7.73 -3.77 -15.07
N HIS A 25 -8.49 -2.70 -14.90
CA HIS A 25 -9.52 -2.29 -15.83
C HIS A 25 -8.92 -1.05 -16.51
N ASP A 26 -8.53 -0.98 -17.77
CA ASP A 26 -8.60 -1.88 -18.92
C ASP A 26 -7.59 -1.29 -19.93
N GLU A 27 -6.51 -2.00 -20.33
CA GLU A 27 -5.69 -1.55 -21.49
C GLU A 27 -6.30 -2.00 -22.83
N ALA A 28 -7.62 -2.14 -22.89
CA ALA A 28 -8.33 -2.49 -24.11
C ALA A 28 -9.81 -2.06 -24.12
N ALA A 29 -10.11 -0.79 -23.77
CA ALA A 29 -11.34 -0.11 -24.21
C ALA A 29 -11.24 1.40 -23.93
N ALA A 30 -10.49 2.13 -24.77
CA ALA A 30 -10.72 3.56 -24.93
C ALA A 30 -12.08 3.74 -25.65
N GLY A 31 -13.17 3.59 -24.89
CA GLY A 31 -14.53 3.69 -25.38
C GLY A 31 -15.42 4.26 -24.28
N GLU A 32 -15.62 5.58 -24.34
CA GLU A 32 -16.70 6.35 -23.69
C GLU A 32 -17.16 5.84 -22.32
N LEU A 33 -16.40 6.19 -21.28
CA LEU A 33 -16.92 6.17 -19.91
C LEU A 33 -18.05 7.20 -19.82
N ASP A 34 -19.27 6.71 -19.69
CA ASP A 34 -20.48 7.50 -19.51
C ASP A 34 -20.30 8.50 -18.34
N ALA A 35 -20.65 9.77 -18.58
CA ALA A 35 -20.54 10.85 -17.61
C ALA A 35 -21.34 10.60 -16.31
N ALA A 36 -22.37 9.75 -16.34
CA ALA A 36 -23.12 9.30 -15.18
C ALA A 36 -22.30 8.34 -14.31
N THR A 37 -21.63 7.34 -14.90
CA THR A 37 -20.70 6.45 -14.17
C THR A 37 -19.56 7.23 -13.51
N GLN A 38 -19.00 8.24 -14.20
CA GLN A 38 -17.98 9.14 -13.63
C GLN A 38 -18.55 9.94 -12.43
N ARG A 39 -19.77 10.48 -12.55
CA ARG A 39 -20.44 11.23 -11.48
C ARG A 39 -20.81 10.35 -10.29
N GLU A 40 -21.22 9.11 -10.50
CA GLU A 40 -21.50 8.16 -9.43
C GLU A 40 -20.22 7.77 -8.68
N HIS A 41 -19.12 7.53 -9.39
CA HIS A 41 -17.82 7.28 -8.77
C HIS A 41 -17.31 8.51 -7.99
N GLU A 42 -17.48 9.71 -8.54
CA GLU A 42 -17.19 10.96 -7.83
C GLU A 42 -18.07 11.15 -6.59
N ALA A 43 -19.35 10.78 -6.65
CA ALA A 43 -20.24 10.86 -5.49
C ALA A 43 -19.86 9.85 -4.40
N ALA A 44 -19.51 8.62 -4.77
CA ALA A 44 -19.10 7.57 -3.85
C ALA A 44 -17.77 7.88 -3.14
N THR A 45 -16.87 8.62 -3.80
CA THR A 45 -15.55 9.01 -3.25
C THR A 45 -15.58 10.30 -2.41
N ARG A 46 -16.72 10.98 -2.31
CA ARG A 46 -16.92 12.13 -1.40
C ARG A 46 -17.04 11.73 0.07
N VAL A 47 -17.28 10.45 0.34
CA VAL A 47 -17.40 9.92 1.71
C VAL A 47 -16.19 9.06 2.00
N LYS A 48 -15.50 9.35 3.11
CA LYS A 48 -14.37 8.52 3.57
C LYS A 48 -14.85 7.13 3.95
N ASN A 49 -14.07 6.10 3.58
CA ASN A 49 -14.38 4.69 3.85
C ASN A 49 -13.63 4.13 5.07
N ILE A 50 -12.41 4.60 5.32
CA ILE A 50 -11.63 4.29 6.53
C ILE A 50 -11.61 5.56 7.36
N ASN A 51 -11.88 5.48 8.67
CA ASN A 51 -11.90 6.65 9.56
C ASN A 51 -10.54 6.90 10.22
N THR A 52 -9.83 5.83 10.56
CA THR A 52 -8.58 5.90 11.31
C THR A 52 -7.59 4.88 10.79
N ILE A 53 -6.29 5.21 10.84
CA ILE A 53 -5.22 4.24 10.67
C ILE A 53 -4.31 4.23 11.89
N VAL A 54 -3.67 3.09 12.12
CA VAL A 54 -2.59 2.95 13.11
C VAL A 54 -1.30 2.60 12.39
N LEU A 55 -0.27 3.43 12.56
CA LEU A 55 1.06 3.25 11.98
C LEU A 55 2.12 3.41 13.07
N GLY A 56 2.80 2.31 13.39
CA GLY A 56 3.71 2.26 14.54
C GLY A 56 2.98 2.58 15.85
N LYS A 57 3.40 3.67 16.52
CA LYS A 57 2.78 4.17 17.76
C LYS A 57 1.67 5.21 17.54
N TRP A 58 1.41 5.60 16.30
CA TRP A 58 0.52 6.70 15.97
C TRP A 58 -0.84 6.20 15.51
N GLU A 59 -1.88 6.85 16.01
CA GLU A 59 -3.25 6.71 15.53
C GLU A 59 -3.62 8.00 14.81
N ILE A 60 -4.05 7.89 13.55
CA ILE A 60 -4.16 9.02 12.62
C ILE A 60 -5.54 8.99 11.99
N GLN A 61 -6.27 10.11 12.11
CA GLN A 61 -7.54 10.30 11.41
C GLN A 61 -7.30 10.56 9.92
N THR A 62 -8.04 9.86 9.07
CA THR A 62 -7.97 9.98 7.62
C THR A 62 -8.84 11.14 7.12
N TRP A 63 -8.54 11.64 5.93
CA TRP A 63 -9.22 12.81 5.36
C TRP A 63 -10.10 12.45 4.17
N TYR A 64 -9.64 11.53 3.33
CA TYR A 64 -10.27 11.23 2.05
C TYR A 64 -10.53 9.75 1.86
N PHE A 65 -11.38 9.43 0.89
CA PHE A 65 -11.57 8.07 0.40
C PHE A 65 -10.27 7.51 -0.20
N SER A 66 -10.03 6.23 0.03
CA SER A 66 -9.01 5.43 -0.66
C SER A 66 -9.58 4.08 -1.10
N PRO A 67 -9.28 3.58 -2.31
CA PRO A 67 -9.90 2.37 -2.87
C PRO A 67 -9.34 1.07 -2.28
N PHE A 68 -9.50 0.89 -0.97
CA PHE A 68 -9.17 -0.38 -0.32
C PHE A 68 -10.03 -1.53 -0.86
N PRO A 69 -9.52 -2.77 -0.89
CA PRO A 69 -10.29 -3.93 -1.33
C PRO A 69 -11.61 -4.06 -0.59
N ASN A 70 -12.63 -4.63 -1.26
CA ASN A 70 -13.98 -4.77 -0.73
C ASN A 70 -14.04 -5.45 0.66
N GLU A 71 -13.08 -6.33 0.93
CA GLU A 71 -12.89 -7.00 2.21
C GLU A 71 -12.81 -6.01 3.38
N TYR A 72 -12.30 -4.80 3.16
CA TYR A 72 -12.06 -3.77 4.17
C TYR A 72 -13.16 -2.70 4.23
N LYS A 73 -14.26 -2.86 3.48
CA LYS A 73 -15.35 -1.86 3.43
C LYS A 73 -15.98 -1.56 4.79
N ASP A 74 -16.09 -2.56 5.65
CA ASP A 74 -16.71 -2.42 6.97
C ASP A 74 -15.68 -2.15 8.07
N CYS A 75 -14.45 -1.80 7.70
CA CYS A 75 -13.37 -1.55 8.65
C CYS A 75 -13.24 -0.06 8.94
N ASP A 76 -13.54 0.31 10.18
CA ASP A 76 -13.37 1.68 10.65
C ASP A 76 -11.90 2.08 10.78
N THR A 77 -11.07 1.13 11.24
CA THR A 77 -9.64 1.31 11.51
C THR A 77 -8.79 0.26 10.79
N LEU A 78 -7.68 0.69 10.17
CA LEU A 78 -6.66 -0.20 9.59
C LEU A 78 -5.32 -0.08 10.33
N TYR A 79 -4.63 -1.21 10.47
CA TYR A 79 -3.33 -1.30 11.17
C TYR A 79 -2.23 -1.61 10.17
N PHE A 80 -1.24 -0.72 10.06
CA PHE A 80 -0.13 -0.82 9.11
C PHE A 80 1.18 -1.18 9.81
N CYS A 81 1.97 -2.03 9.16
CA CYS A 81 3.38 -2.22 9.47
C CYS A 81 4.18 -0.96 9.08
N GLU A 82 5.12 -0.51 9.92
CA GLU A 82 5.91 0.70 9.68
C GLU A 82 7.03 0.53 8.62
N TYR A 83 7.29 -0.71 8.18
CA TYR A 83 8.38 -1.03 7.26
C TYR A 83 7.90 -1.38 5.84
N ASP A 84 7.03 -2.40 5.71
CA ASP A 84 6.50 -2.86 4.40
C ASP A 84 5.11 -2.31 4.07
N LEU A 85 4.51 -1.54 4.98
CA LEU A 85 3.15 -0.99 4.84
C LEU A 85 2.08 -2.06 4.64
N HIS A 86 2.34 -3.31 5.01
CA HIS A 86 1.29 -4.32 5.05
C HIS A 86 0.22 -3.91 6.06
N PHE A 87 -1.05 -4.00 5.66
CA PHE A 87 -2.18 -3.60 6.48
C PHE A 87 -3.15 -4.74 6.78
N VAL A 88 -3.78 -4.66 7.95
CA VAL A 88 -4.77 -5.63 8.43
C VAL A 88 -5.88 -4.94 9.23
N LYS A 89 -6.97 -5.68 9.48
CA LYS A 89 -8.14 -5.18 10.22
C LYS A 89 -7.98 -5.16 11.74
N HIS A 90 -7.11 -6.01 12.28
CA HIS A 90 -6.99 -6.25 13.72
C HIS A 90 -5.56 -6.09 14.20
N ARG A 91 -5.40 -5.46 15.36
CA ARG A 91 -4.09 -5.20 15.97
C ARG A 91 -3.31 -6.49 16.24
N GLU A 92 -3.98 -7.55 16.67
CA GLU A 92 -3.38 -8.85 16.96
C GLU A 92 -2.84 -9.51 15.69
N ALA A 93 -3.51 -9.30 14.55
CA ALA A 93 -3.03 -9.78 13.27
C ALA A 93 -1.73 -9.07 12.86
N LEU A 94 -1.66 -7.74 13.06
CA LEU A 94 -0.44 -6.98 12.79
C LEU A 94 0.69 -7.42 13.72
N HIS A 95 0.40 -7.59 15.01
CA HIS A 95 1.39 -8.08 15.97
C HIS A 95 1.95 -9.46 15.58
N ARG A 96 1.11 -10.38 15.11
CA ARG A 96 1.58 -11.67 14.57
C ARG A 96 2.37 -11.52 13.28
N TYR A 97 2.01 -10.57 12.42
CA TYR A 97 2.74 -10.27 11.19
C TYR A 97 4.15 -9.74 11.49
N MET A 98 4.26 -8.75 12.37
CA MET A 98 5.55 -8.14 12.75
C MET A 98 6.54 -9.13 13.36
N LYS A 99 6.08 -10.23 13.98
CA LYS A 99 6.96 -11.31 14.45
C LYS A 99 7.67 -12.08 13.34
N ARG A 100 7.18 -11.99 12.10
CA ARG A 100 7.75 -12.64 10.90
C ARG A 100 8.30 -11.63 9.88
N CYS A 101 7.98 -10.35 10.03
CA CYS A 101 8.52 -9.31 9.18
C CYS A 101 10.00 -9.10 9.54
N GLU A 102 10.88 -9.27 8.56
CA GLU A 102 12.33 -9.10 8.73
C GLU A 102 12.80 -7.70 8.28
N LEU A 103 11.90 -6.90 7.69
CA LEU A 103 12.25 -5.55 7.24
C LEU A 103 12.33 -4.59 8.43
N VAL A 104 13.31 -3.69 8.35
CA VAL A 104 13.53 -2.60 9.30
C VAL A 104 13.63 -1.23 8.60
N HIS A 105 13.39 -1.21 7.29
CA HIS A 105 13.37 -0.03 6.43
C HIS A 105 12.53 -0.35 5.16
N PRO A 106 12.16 0.65 4.35
CA PRO A 106 11.46 0.42 3.08
C PRO A 106 12.24 -0.52 2.16
N PRO A 107 11.57 -1.37 1.35
CA PRO A 107 12.23 -2.25 0.40
C PRO A 107 12.81 -1.43 -0.75
N GLY A 108 14.09 -1.54 -1.04
CA GLY A 108 14.72 -0.78 -2.12
C GLY A 108 16.19 -0.50 -1.84
N ASP A 109 16.79 0.28 -2.72
CA ASP A 109 18.17 0.71 -2.59
C ASP A 109 18.20 2.08 -1.89
N GLU A 110 19.01 2.21 -0.84
CA GLU A 110 19.18 3.49 -0.18
C GLU A 110 20.09 4.40 -1.01
N ILE A 111 19.50 5.44 -1.59
CA ILE A 111 20.18 6.35 -2.51
C ILE A 111 20.71 7.62 -1.83
N TYR A 112 20.26 7.89 -0.60
CA TYR A 112 20.69 9.04 0.18
C TYR A 112 20.63 8.73 1.68
N ARG A 113 21.64 9.22 2.41
CA ARG A 113 21.67 9.18 3.87
C ARG A 113 22.36 10.44 4.42
N CYS A 114 21.70 11.10 5.36
CA CYS A 114 22.26 12.20 6.15
C CYS A 114 21.67 12.14 7.56
N ASP A 115 22.52 11.98 8.57
CA ASP A 115 22.13 11.82 9.97
C ASP A 115 21.03 10.74 10.18
N ASN A 116 19.84 11.16 10.59
CA ASN A 116 18.68 10.31 10.83
C ASN A 116 17.67 10.29 9.66
N ILE A 117 18.07 10.79 8.49
CA ILE A 117 17.24 10.84 7.28
C ILE A 117 17.87 9.94 6.21
N SER A 118 17.04 9.04 5.69
CA SER A 118 17.37 8.14 4.58
C SER A 118 16.32 8.23 3.49
N VAL A 119 16.73 8.13 2.22
CA VAL A 119 15.82 8.04 1.08
C VAL A 119 16.10 6.74 0.33
N PHE A 120 15.03 6.00 0.04
CA PHE A 120 15.07 4.72 -0.64
C PHE A 120 14.44 4.86 -2.02
N GLU A 121 15.14 4.37 -3.05
CA GLU A 121 14.59 4.14 -4.38
C GLU A 121 13.91 2.77 -4.40
N VAL A 122 12.62 2.76 -4.73
CA VAL A 122 11.80 1.54 -4.75
C VAL A 122 11.27 1.29 -6.15
N ASP A 123 11.73 0.22 -6.78
CA ASP A 123 11.21 -0.24 -8.07
C ASP A 123 9.82 -0.89 -7.89
N GLY A 124 8.79 -0.26 -8.45
CA GLY A 124 7.40 -0.72 -8.37
C GLY A 124 7.13 -2.06 -9.06
N ALA A 125 7.97 -2.50 -10.00
CA ALA A 125 7.87 -3.82 -10.61
C ALA A 125 8.37 -4.92 -9.65
N ARG A 126 9.43 -4.62 -8.88
CA ARG A 126 10.04 -5.56 -7.91
C ARG A 126 9.33 -5.59 -6.56
N ALA A 127 8.88 -4.43 -6.08
CA ALA A 127 8.24 -4.25 -4.78
C ALA A 127 6.75 -3.88 -4.91
N ARG A 128 6.04 -4.58 -5.80
CA ARG A 128 4.66 -4.25 -6.18
C ARG A 128 3.73 -4.06 -4.98
N SER A 129 3.72 -5.00 -4.03
CA SER A 129 2.85 -4.93 -2.85
C SER A 129 3.14 -3.71 -1.97
N PHE A 130 4.41 -3.37 -1.76
CA PHE A 130 4.79 -2.19 -0.99
C PHE A 130 4.29 -0.91 -1.68
N CYS A 131 4.55 -0.75 -2.98
CA CYS A 131 4.13 0.44 -3.73
C CYS A 131 2.60 0.57 -3.80
N GLN A 132 1.88 -0.55 -3.95
CA GLN A 132 0.42 -0.57 -3.90
C GLN A 132 -0.12 -0.10 -2.55
N ASN A 133 0.42 -0.65 -1.45
CA ASN A 133 0.02 -0.28 -0.10
C ASN A 133 0.35 1.19 0.19
N LEU A 134 1.51 1.66 -0.26
CA LEU A 134 1.91 3.07 -0.16
C LEU A 134 0.91 3.98 -0.88
N CYS A 135 0.49 3.64 -2.10
CA CYS A 135 -0.50 4.41 -2.85
C CYS A 135 -1.87 4.45 -2.13
N LEU A 136 -2.34 3.30 -1.61
CA LEU A 136 -3.58 3.22 -0.84
C LEU A 136 -3.51 4.08 0.43
N LEU A 137 -2.39 4.02 1.15
CA LEU A 137 -2.14 4.82 2.34
C LEU A 137 -2.10 6.32 2.00
N ALA A 138 -1.33 6.72 0.99
CA ALA A 138 -1.21 8.11 0.58
C ALA A 138 -2.56 8.70 0.15
N LYS A 139 -3.38 7.92 -0.56
CA LYS A 139 -4.70 8.37 -1.04
C LYS A 139 -5.68 8.73 0.08
N LEU A 140 -5.48 8.25 1.32
CA LEU A 140 -6.25 8.67 2.49
C LEU A 140 -6.03 10.14 2.88
N PHE A 141 -4.93 10.75 2.44
CA PHE A 141 -4.51 12.11 2.82
C PHE A 141 -4.37 13.05 1.63
N LEU A 142 -4.45 12.52 0.40
CA LEU A 142 -4.37 13.30 -0.83
C LEU A 142 -5.76 13.46 -1.46
N ASP A 143 -6.17 14.72 -1.64
CA ASP A 143 -7.38 15.07 -2.35
C ASP A 143 -7.23 14.87 -3.86
N HIS A 144 -8.35 14.60 -4.53
CA HIS A 144 -8.48 14.82 -5.96
C HIS A 144 -8.85 16.29 -6.19
N ASN A 145 -7.91 17.19 -5.91
CA ASN A 145 -8.02 18.56 -6.37
C ASN A 145 -7.95 18.56 -7.90
N ARG A 146 -9.11 18.40 -8.56
CA ARG A 146 -9.27 18.96 -9.89
C ARG A 146 -9.16 20.46 -9.69
N ALA A 147 -8.03 21.03 -10.12
CA ALA A 147 -7.90 22.47 -10.29
C ALA A 147 -9.19 22.97 -10.96
N SER A 148 -9.92 23.84 -10.26
CA SER A 148 -11.03 24.59 -10.84
C SER A 148 -10.51 25.64 -11.81
#